data_AF-A0A3B8WC03-F1
#
_entry.id   AF-A0A3B8WC03-F1
#
_cell.length_a   1.000
_cell.length_b   1.000
_cell.length_c   1.000
_cell.angle_alpha   90.00
_cell.angle_beta   90.00
_cell.angle_gamma   90.00
#
_symmetry.space_group_name_H-M   'P 1'
#
loop_
_entity.id
_entity.type
_entity.pdbx_description
1 polymer ?
#
loop_
_entity_poly.entity_id
_entity_poly.type
_entity_poly.pdbx_seq_one_letter_code
_entity_poly.pdbx_strand_id
1 'polypeptide(L)' 'AWHIPGARRAVTENVRQWQQFWPDVIPMPHPSPRNNLWLRKNPWFEAEVVPAIQARVASILN' A
#
# COMPACT_ATOMS: atom_id res chain seq x y z
N ALA A 1 10.47 -0.42 6.72
CA ALA A 1 9.09 -0.11 7.15
C ALA A 1 8.78 -0.92 8.40
N TRP A 2 8.19 -0.31 9.44
CA TRP A 2 8.26 -0.80 10.83
C TRP A 2 7.55 -2.13 11.15
N HIS A 3 6.89 -2.77 10.18
CA HIS A 3 6.22 -4.07 10.37
C HIS A 3 6.51 -5.10 9.28
N ILE A 4 7.39 -4.78 8.33
CA ILE A 4 7.74 -5.72 7.25
C ILE A 4 9.13 -6.30 7.58
N PRO A 5 9.23 -7.60 7.90
CA PRO A 5 10.52 -8.25 8.12
C PRO A 5 11.43 -8.05 6.90
N GLY A 6 12.60 -7.45 7.11
CA GLY A 6 13.55 -7.18 6.02
C GLY A 6 13.29 -5.92 5.19
N ALA A 7 12.27 -5.09 5.51
CA ALA A 7 12.03 -3.83 4.80
C ALA A 7 13.09 -2.77 5.11
N ARG A 8 14.21 -2.86 4.39
CA ARG A 8 15.33 -1.91 4.38
C ARG A 8 15.11 -0.71 3.44
N ARG A 9 13.95 -0.64 2.76
CA ARG A 9 13.65 0.38 1.74
C ARG A 9 12.70 1.45 2.26
N ALA A 10 12.73 2.62 1.63
CA ALA A 10 11.81 3.73 1.89
C ALA A 10 10.35 3.30 1.71
N VAL A 11 9.41 3.98 2.40
CA VAL A 11 7.97 3.64 2.35
C VAL A 11 7.47 3.56 0.92
N THR A 12 7.76 4.58 0.09
CA THR A 12 7.32 4.62 -1.31
C THR A 12 7.74 3.39 -2.10
N GLU A 13 8.96 2.92 -1.90
CA GLU A 13 9.51 1.78 -2.63
C GLU A 13 8.86 0.47 -2.22
N ASN A 14 8.62 0.27 -0.91
CA ASN A 14 7.88 -0.90 -0.44
C ASN A 14 6.44 -0.88 -0.98
N VAL A 15 5.77 0.28 -0.95
CA VAL A 15 4.40 0.42 -1.47
C VAL A 15 4.37 0.19 -2.98
N ARG A 16 5.39 0.60 -3.74
CA ARG A 16 5.47 0.37 -5.18
C ARG A 16 5.63 -1.11 -5.54
N GLN A 17 6.26 -1.90 -4.66
CA GLN A 17 6.46 -3.35 -4.82
C GLN A 17 5.43 -4.16 -4.01
N TRP A 18 4.25 -3.60 -3.74
CA TRP A 18 3.23 -4.21 -2.89
C TRP A 18 2.83 -5.63 -3.32
N GLN A 19 2.88 -5.94 -4.62
CA GLN A 19 2.54 -7.27 -5.14
C GLN A 19 3.46 -8.38 -4.61
N GLN A 20 4.69 -8.05 -4.18
CA GLN A 20 5.61 -9.04 -3.59
C GLN A 20 5.15 -9.56 -2.23
N PHE A 21 4.30 -8.79 -1.54
CA PHE A 21 3.81 -9.10 -0.20
C PHE A 21 2.33 -9.54 -0.21
N TRP A 22 1.66 -9.39 -1.36
CA TRP A 22 0.26 -9.70 -1.55
C TRP A 22 0.02 -11.22 -1.64
N PRO A 23 -1.10 -11.75 -1.09
CA PRO A 23 -2.21 -11.05 -0.43
C PRO A 23 -2.07 -10.88 1.08
N ASP A 24 -1.03 -11.44 1.68
CA ASP A 24 -0.92 -11.55 3.13
C ASP A 24 -0.58 -10.22 3.81
N VAL A 25 0.18 -9.36 3.13
CA VAL A 25 0.63 -8.06 3.66
C VAL A 25 0.55 -6.98 2.57
N ILE A 26 0.12 -5.78 2.96
CA ILE A 26 0.20 -4.59 2.09
C ILE A 26 0.99 -3.48 2.81
N PRO A 27 2.14 -3.07 2.25
CA PRO A 27 2.80 -1.84 2.67
C PRO A 27 1.93 -0.62 2.34
N MET A 28 1.69 0.26 3.32
CA MET A 28 0.97 1.52 3.12
C MET A 28 1.62 2.66 3.90
N PRO A 29 1.47 3.92 3.43
CA PRO A 29 1.77 5.08 4.26
C PRO A 29 0.81 5.14 5.45
N HIS A 30 1.24 5.76 6.56
CA HIS A 30 0.36 5.98 7.71
C HIS A 30 -0.87 6.82 7.29
N PRO A 31 -2.09 6.53 7.79
CA PRO A 31 -3.30 7.29 7.44
C PRO A 31 -3.38 8.64 8.17
N SER A 32 -2.29 9.43 8.17
CA SER A 32 -2.25 10.79 8.71
C SER A 32 -2.45 11.81 7.59
N PRO A 33 -3.14 12.94 7.83
CA PRO A 33 -3.21 14.05 6.86
C PRO A 33 -1.83 14.54 6.38
N ARG A 34 -0.77 14.30 7.17
CA ARG A 34 0.62 14.59 6.79
C ARG A 34 1.07 13.84 5.52
N ASN A 35 0.42 12.73 5.17
CA ASN A 35 0.73 11.95 3.97
C ASN A 35 -0.07 12.38 2.73
N ASN A 36 -0.89 13.43 2.81
CA ASN A 36 -1.61 13.95 1.62
C ASN A 36 -0.66 14.37 0.50
N LEU A 37 0.50 14.94 0.84
CA LEU A 37 1.53 15.27 -0.17
C LEU A 37 2.11 14.00 -0.81
N TRP A 38 2.25 12.92 -0.04
CA TRP A 38 2.73 11.65 -0.56
C TRP A 38 1.72 11.08 -1.57
N LEU A 39 0.43 11.08 -1.25
CA LEU A 39 -0.64 10.63 -2.16
C LEU A 39 -0.64 11.43 -3.47
N ARG A 40 -0.59 12.76 -3.37
CA ARG A 40 -0.50 13.64 -4.55
C ARG A 40 0.73 13.37 -5.43
N LYS A 41 1.87 13.01 -4.83
CA LYS A 41 3.10 12.66 -5.56
C LYS A 41 3.12 11.22 -6.09
N ASN A 42 2.20 10.36 -5.64
CA ASN A 42 2.15 8.94 -5.96
C ASN A 42 0.73 8.53 -6.40
N PRO A 43 0.20 9.11 -7.49
CA PRO A 43 -1.18 8.87 -7.94
C PRO A 43 -1.46 7.40 -8.29
N TRP A 44 -0.42 6.64 -8.63
CA TRP A 44 -0.49 5.20 -8.87
C TRP A 44 -1.00 4.41 -7.65
N PHE A 45 -0.84 4.93 -6.42
CA PHE A 45 -1.37 4.26 -5.23
C PHE A 45 -2.89 4.11 -5.30
N GLU A 46 -3.59 5.21 -5.64
CA GLU A 46 -5.05 5.21 -5.78
C GLU A 46 -5.51 4.49 -7.04
N ALA A 47 -4.73 4.54 -8.12
CA ALA A 47 -5.10 3.91 -9.39
C ALA A 47 -4.89 2.38 -9.41
N GLU A 48 -3.90 1.86 -8.68
CA GLU A 48 -3.48 0.46 -8.78
C GLU A 48 -3.67 -0.33 -7.48
N VAL A 49 -3.29 0.26 -6.34
CA VAL A 49 -3.28 -0.48 -5.05
C VAL A 49 -4.68 -0.52 -4.45
N VAL A 50 -5.37 0.63 -4.42
CA VAL A 50 -6.71 0.73 -3.81
C VAL A 50 -7.74 -0.21 -4.48
N PRO A 51 -7.85 -0.29 -5.82
CA PRO A 51 -8.80 -1.20 -6.46
C PRO A 51 -8.52 -2.68 -6.16
N ALA A 52 -7.24 -3.08 -6.08
CA ALA A 52 -6.87 -4.44 -5.73
C ALA A 52 -7.30 -4.81 -4.31
N ILE A 53 -7.14 -3.88 -3.36
CA ILE A 53 -7.60 -4.04 -1.97
C ILE A 53 -9.12 -4.17 -1.94
N GLN A 54 -9.84 -3.26 -2.60
CA GLN A 54 -11.31 -3.28 -2.64
C GLN A 54 -11.85 -4.58 -3.22
N ALA A 55 -11.26 -5.08 -4.30
CA ALA A 55 -11.65 -6.36 -4.91
C ALA A 55 -11.45 -7.54 -3.95
N ARG A 56 -10.33 -7.57 -3.21
CA ARG A 56 -10.06 -8.62 -2.22
C ARG A 56 -11.02 -8.56 -1.04
N VAL A 57 -11.27 -7.37 -0.50
CA VAL A 57 -12.24 -7.18 0.59
C VAL A 57 -13.62 -7.64 0.14
N ALA A 58 -14.06 -7.24 -1.06
CA ALA A 58 -15.33 -7.69 -1.62
C ALA A 58 -15.40 -9.21 -1.76
N SER A 59 -14.32 -9.87 -2.21
CA SER A 59 -14.27 -11.34 -2.32
C SER A 59 -14.36 -12.08 -0.98
N ILE A 60 -14.05 -11.42 0.14
CA ILE A 60 -14.07 -12.03 1.48
C ILE A 60 -15.42 -11.78 2.17
N LEU A 61 -16.06 -10.65 1.90
CA LEU A 61 -17.34 -10.27 2.51
C LEU A 61 -18.57 -10.88 1.81
N ASN A 62 -18.39 -11.39 0.58
CA ASN A 62 -19.41 -12.14 -0.16
C ASN A 62 -19.40 -13.63 0.21
#